data_AF-A0A6C0M2L8-F1
#
_entry.id   AF-A0A6C0M2L8-F1
#
_cell.length_a   1.000
_cell.length_b   1.000
_cell.length_c   1.000
_cell.angle_alpha   90.00
_cell.angle_beta   90.00
_cell.angle_gamma   90.00
#
_symmetry.space_group_name_H-M   'P 1'
#
loop_
_entity.id
_entity.type
_entity.pdbx_description
1 polymer ?
#
loop_
_entity_poly.entity_id
_entity_poly.type
_entity_poly.pdbx_seq_one_letter_code
_entity_poly.pdbx_strand_id
1 'polypeptide(L)'
;MSDVDHYTADKMQKVFRGLYADMYSAFSKCATVNEPAIKPVDSWTKLPLPEDLRRALSSGKSIETDYFPDEIQRHILNEPGVAVTYKFSVGSRNVALHFTEFNVNVNQMDLKKMQAHARRVCALMHLVSMHASREMCSSDLNIFIYMTEFKKRFPEKPGETLDTEHANTGMAYHCAKNNDIIVYRKEEWFKVLIHESFHAFGLSFIEHDLSNGVNQGMQGMLQKMYAISHPVRIYETYCEIWARILNVVFNCFADENATPVHNNEIIRPEEFQVFMECVMDGIETNAGFSQQQYAKLLRYADISHETLTQPTEENRAIVREKYRENTNVFAYTVLTCALMHSPHDFMVWCYKNNPFQEDKRGIMQFRTIPSNFNSFILLLDHCKRRCPKPAHQYQLTDVMGSSMRMTPPITKHE
;
A
#
# COMPACT_ATOMS: atom_id res chain seq x y z
N MET A 1 -32.47 12.35 8.85
CA MET A 1 -31.64 11.62 7.88
C MET A 1 -31.15 12.50 6.73
N SER A 2 -31.84 13.59 6.34
CA SER A 2 -31.42 14.46 5.21
C SER A 2 -30.14 15.28 5.43
N ASP A 3 -29.92 15.83 6.62
CA ASP A 3 -28.85 16.84 6.82
C ASP A 3 -27.48 16.21 7.06
N VAL A 4 -27.46 15.02 7.68
CA VAL A 4 -26.22 14.27 7.92
C VAL A 4 -25.67 13.71 6.61
N ASP A 5 -26.54 13.22 5.72
CA ASP A 5 -26.14 12.69 4.40
C ASP A 5 -25.66 13.80 3.47
N HIS A 6 -26.31 14.98 3.50
CA HIS A 6 -25.89 16.13 2.71
C HIS A 6 -24.52 16.70 3.15
N TYR A 7 -24.29 16.82 4.46
CA TYR A 7 -23.01 17.26 5.02
C TYR A 7 -21.85 16.31 4.69
N THR A 8 -22.15 15.03 4.70
CA THR A 8 -21.27 13.90 4.40
C THR A 8 -20.89 13.88 2.92
N ALA A 9 -21.83 14.18 2.02
CA ALA A 9 -21.59 14.34 0.59
C ALA A 9 -20.73 15.57 0.24
N ASP A 10 -21.00 16.73 0.85
CA ASP A 10 -20.21 17.95 0.64
C ASP A 10 -18.73 17.77 1.01
N LYS A 11 -18.46 17.07 2.12
CA LYS A 11 -17.08 16.77 2.54
C LYS A 11 -16.35 15.85 1.55
N MET A 12 -17.03 14.85 1.00
CA MET A 12 -16.42 13.98 0.01
C MET A 12 -16.07 14.70 -1.27
N GLN A 13 -16.95 15.57 -1.76
CA GLN A 13 -16.64 16.40 -2.91
C GLN A 13 -15.38 17.25 -2.63
N LYS A 14 -15.26 17.82 -1.43
CA LYS A 14 -14.05 18.57 -1.03
C LYS A 14 -12.80 17.70 -1.00
N VAL A 15 -12.89 16.47 -0.50
CA VAL A 15 -11.78 15.50 -0.52
C VAL A 15 -11.34 15.20 -1.96
N PHE A 16 -12.27 14.83 -2.84
CA PHE A 16 -11.93 14.49 -4.22
C PHE A 16 -11.42 15.67 -5.03
N ARG A 17 -11.94 16.89 -4.81
CA ARG A 17 -11.38 18.10 -5.43
C ARG A 17 -9.94 18.34 -5.01
N GLY A 18 -9.64 18.17 -3.71
CA GLY A 18 -8.28 18.26 -3.19
C GLY A 18 -7.36 17.23 -3.84
N LEU A 19 -7.75 15.96 -3.83
CA LEU A 19 -6.99 14.88 -4.46
C LEU A 19 -6.77 15.12 -5.96
N TYR A 20 -7.78 15.59 -6.69
CA TYR A 20 -7.63 15.91 -8.11
C TYR A 20 -6.60 17.03 -8.33
N ALA A 21 -6.70 18.13 -7.56
CA ALA A 21 -5.77 19.25 -7.67
C ALA A 21 -4.33 18.86 -7.31
N ASP A 22 -4.16 18.05 -6.25
CA ASP A 22 -2.87 17.53 -5.83
C ASP A 22 -2.29 16.59 -6.91
N MET A 23 -3.11 15.73 -7.51
CA MET A 23 -2.70 14.87 -8.64
C MET A 23 -2.26 15.70 -9.85
N TYR A 24 -3.02 16.72 -10.23
CA TYR A 24 -2.64 17.62 -11.33
C TYR A 24 -1.31 18.35 -11.06
N SER A 25 -1.14 18.87 -9.84
CA SER A 25 0.11 19.49 -9.38
C SER A 25 1.30 18.52 -9.36
N ALA A 26 1.06 17.25 -9.02
CA ALA A 26 2.08 16.21 -9.02
C ALA A 26 2.51 15.83 -10.45
N PHE A 27 1.54 15.52 -11.33
CA PHE A 27 1.82 15.11 -12.71
C PHE A 27 2.46 16.23 -13.55
N SER A 28 2.06 17.49 -13.35
CA SER A 28 2.65 18.63 -14.09
C SER A 28 4.16 18.80 -13.83
N LYS A 29 4.65 18.37 -12.67
CA LYS A 29 6.09 18.40 -12.33
C LYS A 29 6.90 17.24 -12.95
N CYS A 30 6.22 16.19 -13.41
CA CYS A 30 6.83 14.95 -13.91
C CYS A 30 7.24 15.01 -15.39
N ALA A 31 6.91 16.09 -16.10
CA ALA A 31 7.38 16.30 -17.47
C ALA A 31 8.92 16.30 -17.59
N THR A 32 9.61 16.47 -16.45
CA THR A 32 11.07 16.58 -16.32
C THR A 32 11.79 15.25 -16.01
N VAL A 33 11.10 14.11 -15.96
CA VAL A 33 11.77 12.81 -15.77
C VAL A 33 12.71 12.58 -16.96
N ASN A 34 14.01 12.73 -16.70
CA ASN A 34 15.08 12.63 -17.68
C ASN A 34 15.15 11.23 -18.30
N GLU A 35 15.89 11.13 -19.42
CA GLU A 35 16.23 9.87 -20.05
C GLU A 35 16.92 8.91 -19.04
N PRO A 36 16.56 7.62 -19.04
CA PRO A 36 17.12 6.67 -18.11
C PRO A 36 18.54 6.26 -18.47
N ALA A 37 19.31 5.89 -17.45
CA ALA A 37 20.50 5.06 -17.63
C ALA A 37 20.08 3.58 -17.71
N ILE A 38 20.42 2.92 -18.81
CA ILE A 38 20.07 1.50 -19.05
C ILE A 38 21.35 0.66 -18.98
N LYS A 39 21.33 -0.42 -18.21
CA LYS A 39 22.49 -1.31 -18.04
C LYS A 39 22.07 -2.78 -18.05
N PRO A 40 22.77 -3.65 -18.80
CA PRO A 40 22.61 -5.09 -18.63
C PRO A 40 23.10 -5.53 -17.25
N VAL A 41 22.39 -6.48 -16.67
CA VAL A 41 22.70 -7.12 -15.38
C VAL A 41 23.03 -8.58 -15.67
N ASP A 42 24.31 -8.92 -15.71
CA ASP A 42 24.81 -10.30 -15.88
C ASP A 42 25.33 -10.91 -14.56
N SER A 43 25.36 -10.10 -13.50
CA SER A 43 25.78 -10.49 -12.15
C SER A 43 25.28 -9.47 -11.14
N TRP A 44 25.20 -9.88 -9.87
CA TRP A 44 24.80 -9.00 -8.76
C TRP A 44 25.68 -7.73 -8.64
N THR A 45 26.92 -7.75 -9.13
CA THR A 45 27.82 -6.58 -9.06
C THR A 45 27.31 -5.40 -9.89
N LYS A 46 26.58 -5.68 -10.98
CA LYS A 46 25.96 -4.69 -11.88
C LYS A 46 24.51 -4.39 -11.54
N LEU A 47 23.89 -5.19 -10.66
CA LEU A 47 22.53 -5.01 -10.18
C LEU A 47 22.45 -3.78 -9.26
N PRO A 48 21.47 -2.88 -9.44
CA PRO A 48 21.13 -1.88 -8.42
C PRO A 48 20.64 -2.58 -7.14
N LEU A 49 21.32 -2.32 -6.03
CA LEU A 49 21.06 -2.95 -4.73
C LEU A 49 21.15 -1.88 -3.63
N PRO A 50 20.41 -2.04 -2.52
CA PRO A 50 20.68 -1.34 -1.27
C PRO A 50 22.16 -1.45 -0.88
N GLU A 51 22.71 -0.38 -0.31
CA GLU A 51 24.16 -0.27 -0.06
C GLU A 51 24.64 -1.22 1.04
N ASP A 52 23.82 -1.46 2.06
CA ASP A 52 24.09 -2.45 3.10
C ASP A 52 24.10 -3.89 2.54
N LEU A 53 23.15 -4.24 1.66
CA LEU A 53 23.15 -5.53 0.96
C LEU A 53 24.36 -5.69 0.05
N ARG A 54 24.72 -4.66 -0.71
CA ARG A 54 25.93 -4.64 -1.55
C ARG A 54 27.19 -4.90 -0.71
N ARG A 55 27.29 -4.28 0.47
CA ARG A 55 28.41 -4.48 1.40
C ARG A 55 28.42 -5.89 2.00
N ALA A 56 27.27 -6.43 2.38
CA ALA A 56 27.15 -7.79 2.90
C ALA A 56 27.64 -8.82 1.86
N LEU A 57 27.14 -8.74 0.62
CA LEU A 57 27.56 -9.55 -0.52
C LEU A 57 29.08 -9.48 -0.76
N SER A 58 29.63 -8.26 -0.81
CA SER A 58 31.05 -8.04 -1.07
C SER A 58 31.96 -8.60 0.03
N SER A 59 31.46 -8.68 1.26
CA SER A 59 32.21 -9.20 2.41
C SER A 59 32.19 -10.72 2.54
N GLY A 60 31.44 -11.43 1.69
CA GLY A 60 31.30 -12.89 1.76
C GLY A 60 30.57 -13.40 3.01
N LYS A 61 29.87 -12.52 3.73
CA LYS A 61 29.05 -12.89 4.88
C LYS A 61 27.75 -13.56 4.41
N SER A 62 27.20 -14.44 5.26
CA SER A 62 25.84 -14.93 5.07
C SER A 62 24.89 -13.74 4.99
N ILE A 63 23.99 -13.78 4.00
CA ILE A 63 23.05 -12.70 3.73
C ILE A 63 21.71 -13.11 4.33
N GLU A 64 21.58 -12.94 5.64
CA GLU A 64 20.27 -12.89 6.27
C GLU A 64 19.75 -11.46 6.11
N THR A 65 18.79 -11.25 5.22
CA THR A 65 18.15 -9.94 5.03
C THR A 65 16.66 -10.04 5.24
N ASP A 66 16.09 -9.06 5.93
CA ASP A 66 14.64 -8.90 6.05
C ASP A 66 13.98 -8.38 4.76
N TYR A 67 14.78 -8.11 3.71
CA TYR A 67 14.30 -7.54 2.44
C TYR A 67 13.50 -8.52 1.60
N PHE A 68 13.95 -9.79 1.52
CA PHE A 68 13.47 -10.76 0.55
C PHE A 68 13.30 -12.14 1.19
N PRO A 69 12.27 -12.90 0.81
CA PRO A 69 12.29 -14.35 0.97
C PRO A 69 13.47 -14.99 0.20
N ASP A 70 14.05 -16.05 0.74
CA ASP A 70 15.26 -16.72 0.22
C ASP A 70 15.19 -17.06 -1.28
N GLU A 71 14.03 -17.56 -1.75
CA GLU A 71 13.84 -17.91 -3.16
C GLU A 71 13.90 -16.68 -4.07
N ILE A 72 13.25 -15.59 -3.66
CA ILE A 72 13.21 -14.33 -4.40
C ILE A 72 14.59 -13.68 -4.41
N GLN A 73 15.28 -13.72 -3.27
CA GLN A 73 16.65 -13.23 -3.16
C GLN A 73 17.58 -13.98 -4.12
N ARG A 74 17.52 -15.31 -4.13
CA ARG A 74 18.32 -16.13 -5.05
C ARG A 74 18.01 -15.80 -6.50
N HIS A 75 16.75 -15.57 -6.85
CA HIS A 75 16.38 -15.14 -8.20
C HIS A 75 16.99 -13.78 -8.55
N ILE A 76 16.78 -12.76 -7.71
CA ILE A 76 17.26 -11.40 -7.94
C ILE A 76 18.79 -11.36 -8.12
N LEU A 77 19.53 -12.14 -7.33
CA LEU A 77 20.99 -12.11 -7.35
C LEU A 77 21.64 -12.92 -8.48
N ASN A 78 20.95 -13.92 -9.02
CA ASN A 78 21.54 -14.89 -9.94
C ASN A 78 20.96 -14.83 -11.36
N GLU A 79 19.73 -14.34 -11.55
CA GLU A 79 19.12 -14.26 -12.87
C GLU A 79 19.60 -13.02 -13.64
N PRO A 80 19.91 -13.17 -14.94
CA PRO A 80 20.29 -12.03 -15.77
C PRO A 80 19.09 -11.13 -16.05
N GLY A 81 19.35 -9.86 -16.36
CA GLY A 81 18.30 -8.90 -16.66
C GLY A 81 18.81 -7.57 -17.19
N VAL A 82 17.94 -6.56 -17.13
CA VAL A 82 18.25 -5.18 -17.49
C VAL A 82 17.76 -4.25 -16.39
N ALA A 83 18.65 -3.34 -15.96
CA ALA A 83 18.33 -2.28 -15.04
C ALA A 83 18.10 -0.96 -15.79
N VAL A 84 16.99 -0.29 -15.48
CA VAL A 84 16.64 1.05 -15.99
C VAL A 84 16.58 2.01 -14.81
N THR A 85 17.46 3.00 -14.80
CA THR A 85 17.62 3.94 -13.68
C THR A 85 17.23 5.36 -14.07
N TYR A 86 16.31 5.93 -13.31
CA TYR A 86 15.89 7.32 -13.39
C TYR A 86 16.40 8.09 -12.17
N LYS A 87 16.69 9.39 -12.37
CA LYS A 87 17.01 10.31 -11.29
C LYS A 87 16.22 11.60 -11.45
N PHE A 88 15.57 12.03 -10.38
CA PHE A 88 14.79 13.27 -10.35
C PHE A 88 14.74 13.82 -8.91
N SER A 89 14.26 15.05 -8.78
CA SER A 89 14.14 15.73 -7.48
C SER A 89 12.68 16.07 -7.18
N VAL A 90 12.31 15.96 -5.91
CA VAL A 90 10.98 16.28 -5.38
C VAL A 90 11.15 17.31 -4.27
N GLY A 91 11.05 18.59 -4.63
CA GLY A 91 11.44 19.67 -3.72
C GLY A 91 12.93 19.56 -3.38
N SER A 92 13.24 19.40 -2.10
CA SER A 92 14.60 19.18 -1.60
C SER A 92 15.05 17.71 -1.60
N ARG A 93 14.15 16.76 -1.93
CA ARG A 93 14.46 15.33 -1.91
C ARG A 93 15.08 14.87 -3.21
N ASN A 94 16.13 14.06 -3.13
CA ASN A 94 16.73 13.38 -4.27
C ASN A 94 16.19 11.97 -4.39
N VAL A 95 15.71 11.59 -5.57
CA VAL A 95 15.16 10.25 -5.82
C VAL A 95 15.95 9.56 -6.93
N ALA A 96 16.43 8.35 -6.64
CA ALA A 96 16.95 7.40 -7.62
C ALA A 96 15.97 6.22 -7.73
N LEU A 97 15.39 6.02 -8.92
CA LEU A 97 14.44 4.96 -9.19
C LEU A 97 15.07 3.92 -10.10
N HIS A 98 15.09 2.67 -9.66
CA HIS A 98 15.69 1.54 -10.34
C HIS A 98 14.62 0.49 -10.65
N PHE A 99 14.32 0.29 -11.93
CA PHE A 99 13.59 -0.89 -12.38
C PHE A 99 14.58 -1.97 -12.80
N THR A 100 14.32 -3.21 -12.43
CA THR A 100 15.05 -4.38 -12.97
C THR A 100 14.05 -5.38 -13.53
N GLU A 101 14.15 -5.67 -14.83
CA GLU A 101 13.44 -6.77 -15.48
C GLU A 101 14.41 -7.94 -15.71
N PHE A 102 13.96 -9.15 -15.40
CA PHE A 102 14.77 -10.37 -15.50
C PHE A 102 14.44 -11.14 -16.78
N ASN A 103 15.40 -11.94 -17.26
CA ASN A 103 15.26 -12.78 -18.46
C ASN A 103 14.94 -11.99 -19.74
N VAL A 104 15.37 -10.74 -19.80
CA VAL A 104 15.26 -9.84 -20.95
C VAL A 104 16.61 -9.22 -21.28
N ASN A 105 16.80 -8.83 -22.55
CA ASN A 105 17.93 -8.05 -23.01
C ASN A 105 17.53 -6.59 -23.27
N VAL A 106 18.50 -5.69 -23.38
CA VAL A 106 18.25 -4.24 -23.58
C VAL A 106 17.32 -3.96 -24.77
N ASN A 107 17.46 -4.71 -25.87
CA ASN A 107 16.64 -4.54 -27.06
C ASN A 107 15.18 -5.03 -26.91
N GLN A 108 14.88 -5.78 -25.85
CA GLN A 108 13.53 -6.30 -25.54
C GLN A 108 12.78 -5.40 -24.55
N MET A 109 13.46 -4.39 -23.98
CA MET A 109 12.85 -3.47 -23.02
C MET A 109 11.82 -2.57 -23.69
N ASP A 110 10.63 -2.48 -23.12
CA ASP A 110 9.65 -1.46 -23.49
C ASP A 110 9.98 -0.15 -22.78
N LEU A 111 10.88 0.64 -23.37
CA LEU A 111 11.32 1.91 -22.80
C LEU A 111 10.19 2.94 -22.68
N LYS A 112 9.16 2.86 -23.53
CA LYS A 112 7.99 3.74 -23.44
C LYS A 112 7.18 3.41 -22.19
N LYS A 113 6.93 2.12 -21.94
CA LYS A 113 6.29 1.64 -20.71
C LYS A 113 7.11 2.01 -19.46
N MET A 114 8.43 1.81 -19.49
CA MET A 114 9.32 2.21 -18.40
C MET A 114 9.26 3.71 -18.12
N GLN A 115 9.22 4.55 -19.16
CA GLN A 115 9.06 5.99 -19.02
C GLN A 115 7.72 6.36 -18.38
N ALA A 116 6.63 5.71 -18.78
CA ALA A 116 5.32 5.91 -18.18
C ALA A 116 5.31 5.51 -16.69
N HIS A 117 5.92 4.37 -16.35
CA HIS A 117 6.10 3.96 -14.95
C HIS A 117 6.91 4.98 -14.15
N ALA A 118 8.03 5.47 -14.69
CA ALA A 118 8.86 6.46 -14.02
C ALA A 118 8.11 7.79 -13.78
N ARG A 119 7.33 8.27 -14.75
CA ARG A 119 6.47 9.46 -14.58
C ARG A 119 5.40 9.24 -13.50
N ARG A 120 4.79 8.05 -13.47
CA ARG A 120 3.80 7.69 -12.46
C ARG A 120 4.40 7.63 -11.05
N VAL A 121 5.61 7.08 -10.90
CA VAL A 121 6.36 7.09 -9.64
C VAL A 121 6.76 8.51 -9.24
N CYS A 122 7.23 9.33 -10.18
CA CYS A 122 7.55 10.73 -9.92
C CYS A 122 6.34 11.50 -9.38
N ALA A 123 5.15 11.29 -9.96
CA ALA A 123 3.91 11.90 -9.50
C ALA A 123 3.54 11.40 -8.10
N LEU A 124 3.69 10.11 -7.83
CA LEU A 124 3.51 9.56 -6.49
C LEU A 124 4.44 10.22 -5.46
N MET A 125 5.74 10.37 -5.77
CA MET A 125 6.70 11.00 -4.87
C MET A 125 6.33 12.47 -4.59
N HIS A 126 5.92 13.23 -5.62
CA HIS A 126 5.40 14.58 -5.43
C HIS A 126 4.16 14.60 -4.55
N LEU A 127 3.21 13.70 -4.78
CA LEU A 127 1.97 13.59 -4.00
C LEU A 127 2.26 13.32 -2.53
N VAL A 128 2.97 12.24 -2.19
CA VAL A 128 3.28 11.89 -0.80
C VAL A 128 4.12 12.98 -0.13
N SER A 129 5.04 13.62 -0.86
CA SER A 129 5.82 14.76 -0.36
C SER A 129 4.97 15.99 -0.03
N MET A 130 3.84 16.22 -0.72
CA MET A 130 2.94 17.35 -0.42
C MET A 130 2.15 17.11 0.87
N HIS A 131 1.92 15.86 1.25
CA HIS A 131 1.22 15.51 2.49
C HIS A 131 2.16 15.23 3.67
N ALA A 132 3.45 15.00 3.42
CA ALA A 132 4.42 14.69 4.46
C ALA A 132 4.77 15.93 5.30
N SER A 133 4.58 15.83 6.61
CA SER A 133 4.90 16.93 7.56
C SER A 133 6.39 17.04 7.89
N ARG A 134 7.17 15.99 7.64
CA ARG A 134 8.58 15.88 8.04
C ARG A 134 9.49 15.94 6.82
N GLU A 135 10.11 17.09 6.60
CA GLU A 135 11.00 17.31 5.44
C GLU A 135 12.23 16.38 5.41
N MET A 136 12.70 15.93 6.58
CA MET A 136 13.88 15.06 6.67
C MET A 136 13.61 13.61 6.28
N CYS A 137 12.37 13.13 6.31
CA CYS A 137 12.08 11.75 5.90
C CYS A 137 12.37 11.62 4.40
N SER A 138 13.20 10.64 4.05
CA SER A 138 13.59 10.31 2.67
C SER A 138 14.16 11.51 1.91
N SER A 139 15.08 12.26 2.53
CA SER A 139 15.80 13.35 1.85
C SER A 139 16.62 12.83 0.68
N ASP A 140 17.19 11.63 0.84
CA ASP A 140 17.85 10.88 -0.21
C ASP A 140 17.19 9.50 -0.26
N LEU A 141 16.51 9.20 -1.36
CA LEU A 141 15.66 8.04 -1.52
C LEU A 141 16.11 7.20 -2.72
N ASN A 142 16.43 5.93 -2.49
CA ASN A 142 16.48 4.94 -3.56
C ASN A 142 15.20 4.12 -3.58
N ILE A 143 14.70 3.83 -4.77
CA ILE A 143 13.53 2.98 -4.98
C ILE A 143 13.97 1.84 -5.89
N PHE A 144 13.97 0.62 -5.39
CA PHE A 144 14.33 -0.58 -6.13
C PHE A 144 13.07 -1.38 -6.44
N ILE A 145 12.76 -1.55 -7.73
CA ILE A 145 11.61 -2.32 -8.20
C ILE A 145 12.14 -3.49 -9.02
N TYR A 146 12.24 -4.65 -8.38
CA TYR A 146 12.61 -5.91 -9.00
C TYR A 146 11.34 -6.57 -9.55
N MET A 147 11.16 -6.53 -10.87
CA MET A 147 9.97 -7.03 -11.58
C MET A 147 9.98 -8.56 -11.69
N THR A 148 10.06 -9.25 -10.56
CA THR A 148 10.00 -10.71 -10.52
C THR A 148 8.57 -11.20 -10.73
N GLU A 149 8.41 -12.41 -11.30
CA GLU A 149 7.10 -13.01 -11.58
C GLU A 149 6.52 -13.82 -10.40
N PHE A 150 7.18 -13.82 -9.23
CA PHE A 150 6.67 -14.48 -8.03
C PHE A 150 5.30 -13.93 -7.61
N LYS A 151 4.38 -14.83 -7.25
CA LYS A 151 3.01 -14.48 -6.84
C LYS A 151 2.79 -14.80 -5.37
N LYS A 152 1.95 -14.01 -4.72
CA LYS A 152 1.48 -14.24 -3.36
C LYS A 152 0.49 -15.39 -3.30
N ARG A 153 0.79 -16.39 -2.48
CA ARG A 153 -0.06 -17.57 -2.30
C ARG A 153 -0.18 -17.94 -0.83
N PHE A 154 -1.30 -18.57 -0.45
CA PHE A 154 -1.42 -19.26 0.83
C PHE A 154 -0.41 -20.42 0.92
N PRO A 155 0.04 -20.79 2.13
CA PRO A 155 0.78 -22.03 2.33
C PRO A 155 0.04 -23.25 1.78
N GLU A 156 0.80 -24.28 1.39
CA GLU A 156 0.22 -25.49 0.82
C GLU A 156 -0.66 -26.25 1.81
N LYS A 157 -0.28 -26.25 3.11
CA LYS A 157 -1.07 -26.91 4.14
C LYS A 157 -1.92 -25.89 4.90
N PRO A 158 -3.24 -26.11 5.01
CA PRO A 158 -4.12 -25.26 5.82
C PRO A 158 -3.63 -25.13 7.27
N GLY A 159 -3.75 -23.92 7.82
CA GLY A 159 -3.38 -23.62 9.21
C GLY A 159 -1.88 -23.45 9.49
N GLU A 160 -1.00 -23.60 8.50
CA GLU A 160 0.41 -23.17 8.62
C GLU A 160 0.50 -21.64 8.81
N THR A 161 1.57 -21.19 9.49
CA THR A 161 1.79 -19.77 9.80
C THR A 161 1.96 -18.94 8.52
N LEU A 162 1.23 -17.82 8.45
CA LEU A 162 1.35 -16.89 7.35
C LEU A 162 2.57 -15.99 7.53
N ASP A 163 3.57 -16.19 6.68
CA ASP A 163 4.83 -15.43 6.66
C ASP A 163 4.96 -14.43 5.50
N THR A 164 6.06 -13.68 5.48
CA THR A 164 6.41 -12.65 4.48
C THR A 164 6.32 -13.14 3.04
N GLU A 165 6.72 -14.38 2.75
CA GLU A 165 6.61 -14.97 1.41
C GLU A 165 5.16 -15.06 0.91
N HIS A 166 4.18 -15.15 1.80
CA HIS A 166 2.78 -15.32 1.43
C HIS A 166 2.09 -13.99 1.12
N ALA A 167 2.46 -12.91 1.82
CA ALA A 167 1.72 -11.65 1.80
C ALA A 167 2.53 -10.40 1.42
N ASN A 168 3.84 -10.37 1.66
CA ASN A 168 4.66 -9.17 1.49
C ASN A 168 5.15 -9.05 0.06
N THR A 169 5.38 -7.83 -0.40
CA THR A 169 5.91 -7.55 -1.75
C THR A 169 6.96 -6.45 -1.72
N GLY A 170 7.11 -5.77 -0.58
CA GLY A 170 8.05 -4.68 -0.43
C GLY A 170 8.36 -4.39 1.03
N MET A 171 9.23 -3.41 1.22
CA MET A 171 9.66 -2.89 2.51
C MET A 171 10.25 -1.49 2.34
N ALA A 172 10.12 -0.66 3.36
CA ALA A 172 10.85 0.58 3.54
C ALA A 172 11.13 0.87 5.01
N TYR A 173 12.15 1.69 5.28
CA TYR A 173 12.37 2.19 6.63
C TYR A 173 11.41 3.32 6.97
N HIS A 174 10.96 3.36 8.22
CA HIS A 174 10.07 4.41 8.71
C HIS A 174 10.83 5.74 8.85
N CYS A 175 10.53 6.70 7.98
CA CYS A 175 11.08 8.07 8.02
C CYS A 175 12.62 8.13 8.17
N ALA A 176 13.37 7.23 7.54
CA ALA A 176 14.83 7.35 7.50
C ALA A 176 15.25 8.52 6.60
N LYS A 177 16.36 9.19 6.93
CA LYS A 177 16.88 10.30 6.10
C LYS A 177 17.39 9.81 4.74
N ASN A 178 18.32 8.85 4.79
CA ASN A 178 18.74 8.06 3.65
C ASN A 178 17.88 6.81 3.67
N ASN A 179 17.00 6.64 2.70
CA ASN A 179 16.00 5.59 2.73
C ASN A 179 16.02 4.78 1.45
N ASP A 180 15.64 3.51 1.58
CA ASP A 180 15.46 2.59 0.49
C ASP A 180 14.03 2.07 0.55
N ILE A 181 13.30 2.19 -0.57
CA ILE A 181 12.06 1.46 -0.79
C ILE A 181 12.37 0.29 -1.72
N ILE A 182 11.97 -0.91 -1.33
CA ILE A 182 12.15 -2.12 -2.13
C ILE A 182 10.78 -2.68 -2.46
N VAL A 183 10.58 -3.01 -3.73
CA VAL A 183 9.41 -3.76 -4.23
C VAL A 183 9.95 -4.90 -5.09
N TYR A 184 9.61 -6.13 -4.74
CA TYR A 184 10.26 -7.31 -5.34
C TYR A 184 9.32 -8.25 -6.07
N ARG A 185 8.03 -7.95 -6.18
CA ARG A 185 7.09 -8.67 -7.05
C ARG A 185 6.45 -7.69 -8.01
N LYS A 186 6.34 -8.09 -9.27
CA LYS A 186 5.59 -7.35 -10.29
C LYS A 186 4.10 -7.28 -9.95
N GLU A 187 3.57 -8.31 -9.28
CA GLU A 187 2.21 -8.32 -8.76
C GLU A 187 1.96 -7.15 -7.80
N GLU A 188 0.98 -6.30 -8.12
CA GLU A 188 0.59 -5.12 -7.32
C GLU A 188 1.71 -4.10 -7.05
N TRP A 189 2.79 -4.09 -7.85
CA TRP A 189 4.02 -3.34 -7.56
C TRP A 189 3.75 -1.85 -7.24
N PHE A 190 2.85 -1.19 -7.97
CA PHE A 190 2.57 0.23 -7.78
C PHE A 190 1.78 0.49 -6.49
N LYS A 191 0.82 -0.38 -6.15
CA LYS A 191 0.08 -0.29 -4.87
C LYS A 191 1.04 -0.47 -3.70
N VAL A 192 1.93 -1.46 -3.80
CA VAL A 192 2.94 -1.73 -2.78
C VAL A 192 3.91 -0.55 -2.65
N LEU A 193 4.34 0.04 -3.76
CA LEU A 193 5.15 1.25 -3.72
C LEU A 193 4.45 2.40 -2.99
N ILE A 194 3.14 2.59 -3.19
CA ILE A 194 2.37 3.59 -2.42
C ILE A 194 2.42 3.24 -0.93
N HIS A 195 2.17 1.98 -0.56
CA HIS A 195 2.24 1.50 0.83
C HIS A 195 3.59 1.83 1.47
N GLU A 196 4.69 1.41 0.85
CA GLU A 196 6.04 1.64 1.36
C GLU A 196 6.41 3.13 1.39
N SER A 197 5.87 3.93 0.45
CA SER A 197 6.05 5.37 0.47
C SER A 197 5.40 6.02 1.70
N PHE A 198 4.31 5.47 2.25
CA PHE A 198 3.72 5.98 3.49
C PHE A 198 4.66 5.80 4.68
N HIS A 199 5.36 4.65 4.77
CA HIS A 199 6.41 4.45 5.77
C HIS A 199 7.60 5.37 5.53
N ALA A 200 8.10 5.41 4.29
CA ALA A 200 9.30 6.15 3.93
C ALA A 200 9.17 7.67 4.17
N PHE A 201 7.98 8.23 3.94
CA PHE A 201 7.69 9.65 4.15
C PHE A 201 7.08 9.96 5.53
N GLY A 202 6.88 8.94 6.38
CA GLY A 202 6.32 9.11 7.72
C GLY A 202 4.87 9.59 7.72
N LEU A 203 4.07 9.19 6.71
CA LEU A 203 2.66 9.54 6.59
C LEU A 203 1.76 8.72 7.53
N SER A 204 2.15 7.49 7.86
CA SER A 204 1.52 6.73 8.94
C SER A 204 2.10 7.13 10.29
N PHE A 205 1.46 6.67 11.38
CA PHE A 205 2.09 6.79 12.70
C PHE A 205 3.28 5.82 12.82
N ILE A 206 4.30 6.25 13.56
CA ILE A 206 5.49 5.45 13.90
C ILE A 206 5.32 5.02 15.36
N GLU A 207 5.50 3.73 15.66
CA GLU A 207 5.22 3.20 17.01
C GLU A 207 6.04 3.87 18.10
N HIS A 208 7.31 4.21 17.82
CA HIS A 208 8.17 4.88 18.78
C HIS A 208 7.75 6.34 19.06
N ASP A 209 6.93 6.95 18.19
CA ASP A 209 6.39 8.29 18.42
C ASP A 209 5.13 8.27 19.32
N LEU A 210 4.63 7.08 19.68
CA LEU A 210 3.45 6.92 20.50
C LEU A 210 3.76 7.22 21.97
N SER A 211 2.88 7.98 22.62
CA SER A 211 2.92 8.15 24.07
C SER A 211 2.75 6.81 24.79
N ASN A 212 3.38 6.66 25.95
CA ASN A 212 3.29 5.47 26.79
C ASN A 212 1.82 5.04 27.01
N GLY A 213 1.53 3.75 26.82
CA GLY A 213 0.18 3.19 27.02
C GLY A 213 -0.74 3.25 25.80
N VAL A 214 -0.46 4.10 24.79
CA VAL A 214 -1.33 4.24 23.60
C VAL A 214 -1.38 2.94 22.81
N ASN A 215 -0.23 2.33 22.52
CA ASN A 215 -0.19 1.07 21.79
C ASN A 215 -0.94 -0.04 22.56
N GLN A 216 -0.68 -0.20 23.86
CA GLN A 216 -1.37 -1.19 24.68
C GLN A 216 -2.90 -0.96 24.70
N GLY A 217 -3.33 0.30 24.77
CA GLY A 217 -4.74 0.66 24.70
C GLY A 217 -5.39 0.29 23.36
N MET A 218 -4.70 0.58 22.25
CA MET A 218 -5.15 0.21 20.91
C MET A 218 -5.24 -1.31 20.74
N GLN A 219 -4.24 -2.07 21.19
CA GLN A 219 -4.27 -3.54 21.19
C GLN A 219 -5.44 -4.07 22.03
N GLY A 220 -5.65 -3.52 23.22
CA GLY A 220 -6.76 -3.91 24.10
C GLY A 220 -8.14 -3.63 23.48
N MET A 221 -8.30 -2.53 22.74
CA MET A 221 -9.52 -2.26 21.99
C MET A 221 -9.70 -3.20 20.80
N LEU A 222 -8.64 -3.52 20.05
CA LEU A 222 -8.68 -4.54 19.00
C LEU A 222 -9.12 -5.89 19.54
N GLN A 223 -8.55 -6.32 20.68
CA GLN A 223 -8.90 -7.58 21.33
C GLN A 223 -10.33 -7.58 21.89
N LYS A 224 -10.97 -6.43 22.10
CA LYS A 224 -12.42 -6.33 22.39
C LYS A 224 -13.28 -6.39 21.15
N MET A 225 -12.72 -6.14 19.97
CA MET A 225 -13.41 -6.28 18.69
C MET A 225 -13.23 -7.67 18.08
N TYR A 226 -12.09 -8.33 18.29
CA TYR A 226 -11.75 -9.60 17.64
C TYR A 226 -11.17 -10.59 18.64
N ALA A 227 -11.41 -11.88 18.40
CA ALA A 227 -10.91 -13.00 19.21
C ALA A 227 -9.40 -13.27 19.02
N ILE A 228 -8.66 -12.34 18.42
CA ILE A 228 -7.20 -12.41 18.26
C ILE A 228 -6.48 -12.30 19.61
N SER A 229 -5.26 -12.83 19.65
CA SER A 229 -4.37 -12.75 20.81
C SER A 229 -2.93 -12.32 20.50
N HIS A 230 -2.54 -12.31 19.23
CA HIS A 230 -1.27 -11.73 18.77
C HIS A 230 -1.39 -10.20 18.64
N PRO A 231 -0.28 -9.46 18.76
CA PRO A 231 -0.26 -8.02 18.50
C PRO A 231 -0.47 -7.73 17.01
N VAL A 232 -1.23 -6.68 16.70
CA VAL A 232 -1.48 -6.24 15.32
C VAL A 232 -0.86 -4.87 15.11
N ARG A 233 -0.09 -4.71 14.03
CA ARG A 233 0.48 -3.42 13.63
C ARG A 233 -0.59 -2.57 12.93
N ILE A 234 -1.33 -1.78 13.69
CA ILE A 234 -2.49 -1.02 13.18
C ILE A 234 -2.11 0.01 12.10
N TYR A 235 -0.88 0.51 12.11
CA TYR A 235 -0.42 1.46 11.09
C TYR A 235 -0.41 0.84 9.69
N GLU A 236 -0.22 -0.48 9.59
CA GLU A 236 -0.27 -1.24 8.33
C GLU A 236 -1.66 -1.14 7.68
N THR A 237 -2.72 -1.12 8.49
CA THR A 237 -4.08 -0.87 8.01
C THR A 237 -4.23 0.53 7.43
N TYR A 238 -3.61 1.54 8.05
CA TYR A 238 -3.65 2.92 7.58
C TYR A 238 -2.88 3.09 6.26
N CYS A 239 -1.71 2.47 6.14
CA CYS A 239 -0.95 2.43 4.89
C CYS A 239 -1.72 1.69 3.79
N GLU A 240 -2.24 0.50 4.09
CA GLU A 240 -2.86 -0.36 3.08
C GLU A 240 -4.15 0.25 2.51
N ILE A 241 -5.01 0.86 3.33
CA ILE A 241 -6.22 1.49 2.81
C ILE A 241 -5.88 2.68 1.89
N TRP A 242 -4.94 3.53 2.27
CA TRP A 242 -4.51 4.64 1.42
C TRP A 242 -3.85 4.14 0.15
N ALA A 243 -3.02 3.11 0.23
CA ALA A 243 -2.39 2.49 -0.94
C ALA A 243 -3.44 2.02 -1.96
N ARG A 244 -4.53 1.40 -1.50
CA ARG A 244 -5.61 0.92 -2.36
C ARG A 244 -6.44 2.06 -2.94
N ILE A 245 -6.80 3.06 -2.13
CA ILE A 245 -7.51 4.27 -2.59
C ILE A 245 -6.66 5.00 -3.65
N LEU A 246 -5.39 5.27 -3.36
CA LEU A 246 -4.51 5.99 -4.28
C LEU A 246 -4.22 5.19 -5.54
N ASN A 247 -4.06 3.87 -5.47
CA ASN A 247 -3.90 3.07 -6.67
C ASN A 247 -5.10 3.26 -7.64
N VAL A 248 -6.33 3.29 -7.10
CA VAL A 248 -7.54 3.62 -7.88
C VAL A 248 -7.51 5.05 -8.39
N VAL A 249 -7.20 6.04 -7.54
CA VAL A 249 -7.11 7.46 -7.92
C VAL A 249 -6.14 7.66 -9.08
N PHE A 250 -4.95 7.05 -9.03
CA PHE A 250 -3.98 7.11 -10.12
C PHE A 250 -4.52 6.49 -11.42
N ASN A 251 -5.22 5.35 -11.34
CA ASN A 251 -5.81 4.70 -12.52
C ASN A 251 -6.97 5.48 -13.14
N CYS A 252 -7.72 6.24 -12.34
CA CYS A 252 -8.80 7.09 -12.82
C CYS A 252 -8.30 8.44 -13.34
N PHE A 253 -7.18 8.94 -12.80
CA PHE A 253 -6.64 10.24 -13.15
C PHE A 253 -5.82 10.23 -14.44
N ALA A 254 -5.04 9.17 -14.68
CA ALA A 254 -4.09 9.09 -15.79
C ALA A 254 -4.20 7.79 -16.59
N ASP A 255 -3.86 7.86 -17.87
CA ASP A 255 -3.81 6.70 -18.78
C ASP A 255 -2.57 5.81 -18.56
N GLU A 256 -2.43 4.77 -19.38
CA GLU A 256 -1.28 3.84 -19.36
C GLU A 256 0.06 4.51 -19.69
N ASN A 257 0.03 5.66 -20.37
CA ASN A 257 1.22 6.45 -20.68
C ASN A 257 1.55 7.47 -19.57
N ALA A 258 0.87 7.37 -18.41
CA ALA A 258 0.95 8.31 -17.31
C ALA A 258 0.61 9.75 -17.72
N THR A 259 -0.36 9.89 -18.64
CA THR A 259 -0.89 11.18 -19.09
C THR A 259 -2.23 11.44 -18.42
N PRO A 260 -2.44 12.60 -17.78
CA PRO A 260 -3.74 12.94 -17.20
C PRO A 260 -4.86 12.84 -18.25
N VAL A 261 -5.97 12.17 -17.91
CA VAL A 261 -7.13 12.01 -18.81
C VAL A 261 -7.73 13.37 -19.16
N HIS A 262 -7.74 14.28 -18.18
CA HIS A 262 -8.08 15.68 -18.35
C HIS A 262 -6.85 16.53 -18.00
N ASN A 263 -6.49 17.48 -18.88
CA ASN A 263 -5.26 18.26 -18.79
C ASN A 263 -5.47 19.72 -18.35
N ASN A 264 -6.60 20.02 -17.71
CA ASN A 264 -6.91 21.35 -17.22
C ASN A 264 -6.59 21.49 -15.72
N GLU A 265 -5.94 22.59 -15.34
CA GLU A 265 -5.69 22.95 -13.94
C GLU A 265 -7.00 23.13 -13.17
N ILE A 266 -8.01 23.72 -13.84
CA ILE A 266 -9.37 23.81 -13.34
C ILE A 266 -10.19 22.74 -14.04
N ILE A 267 -10.54 21.69 -13.30
CA ILE A 267 -11.42 20.62 -13.80
C ILE A 267 -12.84 21.14 -13.98
N ARG A 268 -13.46 20.83 -15.13
CA ARG A 268 -14.87 21.16 -15.37
C ARG A 268 -15.78 20.30 -14.48
N PRO A 269 -16.97 20.80 -14.09
CA PRO A 269 -17.89 20.05 -13.23
C PRO A 269 -18.21 18.63 -13.74
N GLU A 270 -18.38 18.46 -15.04
CA GLU A 270 -18.73 17.17 -15.66
C GLU A 270 -17.54 16.20 -15.62
N GLU A 271 -16.33 16.70 -15.90
CA GLU A 271 -15.09 15.91 -15.80
C GLU A 271 -14.82 15.50 -14.35
N PHE A 272 -15.09 16.40 -13.41
CA PHE A 272 -14.92 16.12 -11.98
C PHE A 272 -15.89 15.03 -11.52
N GLN A 273 -17.13 15.07 -12.01
CA GLN A 273 -18.12 14.04 -11.74
C GLN A 273 -17.66 12.68 -12.28
N VAL A 274 -17.17 12.61 -13.52
CA VAL A 274 -16.62 11.38 -14.12
C VAL A 274 -15.44 10.83 -13.31
N PHE A 275 -14.52 11.70 -12.88
CA PHE A 275 -13.40 11.30 -12.01
C PHE A 275 -13.88 10.69 -10.69
N MET A 276 -14.82 11.36 -10.00
CA MET A 276 -15.39 10.83 -8.75
C MET A 276 -16.08 9.49 -8.95
N GLU A 277 -16.89 9.34 -10.00
CA GLU A 277 -17.59 8.09 -10.32
C GLU A 277 -16.60 6.96 -10.59
N CYS A 278 -15.55 7.20 -11.39
CA CYS A 278 -14.49 6.23 -11.62
C CYS A 278 -13.81 5.80 -10.30
N VAL A 279 -13.48 6.75 -9.44
CA VAL A 279 -12.78 6.43 -8.18
C VAL A 279 -13.69 5.64 -7.23
N MET A 280 -14.96 6.01 -7.13
CA MET A 280 -15.91 5.29 -6.27
C MET A 280 -16.17 3.86 -6.77
N ASP A 281 -16.35 3.67 -8.07
CA ASP A 281 -16.50 2.34 -8.69
C ASP A 281 -15.26 1.45 -8.49
N GLY A 282 -14.06 2.03 -8.66
CA GLY A 282 -12.82 1.31 -8.41
C GLY A 282 -12.60 0.95 -6.94
N ILE A 283 -13.04 1.80 -6.00
CA ILE A 283 -13.03 1.51 -4.56
C ILE A 283 -14.04 0.41 -4.22
N GLU A 284 -15.25 0.43 -4.79
CA GLU A 284 -16.26 -0.61 -4.59
C GLU A 284 -15.79 -1.97 -5.11
N THR A 285 -15.19 -2.00 -6.31
CA THR A 285 -14.54 -3.21 -6.86
C THR A 285 -13.46 -3.73 -5.91
N ASN A 286 -12.65 -2.85 -5.34
CA ASN A 286 -11.66 -3.22 -4.34
C ASN A 286 -12.32 -3.74 -3.04
N ALA A 287 -13.41 -3.14 -2.57
CA ALA A 287 -14.13 -3.61 -1.38
C ALA A 287 -14.63 -5.05 -1.56
N GLY A 288 -15.28 -5.34 -2.69
CA GLY A 288 -15.71 -6.70 -3.03
C GLY A 288 -14.54 -7.70 -3.09
N PHE A 289 -13.43 -7.32 -3.70
CA PHE A 289 -12.22 -8.13 -3.72
C PHE A 289 -11.63 -8.34 -2.32
N SER A 290 -11.64 -7.31 -1.48
CA SER A 290 -11.17 -7.38 -0.09
C SER A 290 -11.99 -8.38 0.72
N GLN A 291 -13.31 -8.39 0.50
CA GLN A 291 -14.22 -9.32 1.16
C GLN A 291 -13.94 -10.77 0.73
N GLN A 292 -13.63 -11.00 -0.55
CA GLN A 292 -13.22 -12.32 -1.04
C GLN A 292 -11.90 -12.76 -0.40
N GLN A 293 -10.90 -11.88 -0.27
CA GLN A 293 -9.63 -12.20 0.39
C GLN A 293 -9.82 -12.49 1.87
N TYR A 294 -10.69 -11.74 2.56
CA TYR A 294 -11.06 -12.04 3.94
C TYR A 294 -11.76 -13.41 4.07
N ALA A 295 -12.68 -13.75 3.16
CA ALA A 295 -13.32 -15.06 3.15
C ALA A 295 -12.31 -16.20 2.90
N LYS A 296 -11.32 -16.00 2.02
CA LYS A 296 -10.23 -16.94 1.77
C LYS A 296 -9.38 -17.15 3.03
N LEU A 297 -9.05 -16.08 3.75
CA LEU A 297 -8.30 -16.15 5.00
C LEU A 297 -9.04 -16.98 6.07
N LEU A 298 -10.33 -16.71 6.27
CA LEU A 298 -11.17 -17.45 7.22
C LEU A 298 -11.25 -18.93 6.87
N ARG A 299 -11.41 -19.25 5.58
CA ARG A 299 -11.41 -20.63 5.09
C ARG A 299 -10.05 -21.31 5.29
N TYR A 300 -8.96 -20.61 4.99
CA TYR A 300 -7.60 -21.14 5.16
C TYR A 300 -7.31 -21.47 6.64
N ALA A 301 -7.74 -20.60 7.54
CA ALA A 301 -7.61 -20.79 8.98
C ALA A 301 -8.67 -21.74 9.57
N ASP A 302 -9.69 -22.16 8.82
CA ASP A 302 -10.82 -22.96 9.32
C ASP A 302 -11.51 -22.30 10.55
N ILE A 303 -11.79 -21.00 10.43
CA ILE A 303 -12.44 -20.16 11.45
C ILE A 303 -13.66 -19.47 10.83
N SER A 304 -14.80 -19.47 11.54
CA SER A 304 -15.98 -18.71 11.11
C SER A 304 -15.83 -17.21 11.37
N HIS A 305 -16.55 -16.38 10.62
CA HIS A 305 -16.58 -14.94 10.87
C HIS A 305 -17.03 -14.62 12.31
N GLU A 306 -18.03 -15.35 12.81
CA GLU A 306 -18.54 -15.23 14.17
C GLU A 306 -17.48 -15.56 15.21
N THR A 307 -16.75 -16.66 15.03
CA THR A 307 -15.63 -17.06 15.89
C THR A 307 -14.57 -15.95 15.97
N LEU A 308 -14.22 -15.34 14.83
CA LEU A 308 -13.23 -14.26 14.82
C LEU A 308 -13.73 -12.96 15.45
N THR A 309 -15.02 -12.63 15.30
CA THR A 309 -15.57 -11.31 15.65
C THR A 309 -16.29 -11.24 16.99
N GLN A 310 -16.49 -12.38 17.66
CA GLN A 310 -17.07 -12.50 18.99
C GLN A 310 -15.98 -12.97 19.98
N PRO A 311 -15.37 -12.07 20.75
CA PRO A 311 -14.17 -12.37 21.51
C PRO A 311 -14.45 -13.03 22.88
N THR A 312 -15.20 -14.13 22.89
CA THR A 312 -15.39 -15.00 24.06
C THR A 312 -14.10 -15.77 24.37
N GLU A 313 -13.98 -16.31 25.58
CA GLU A 313 -12.81 -17.12 25.97
C GLU A 313 -12.64 -18.34 25.05
N GLU A 314 -13.73 -19.04 24.75
CA GLU A 314 -13.77 -20.17 23.80
C GLU A 314 -13.29 -19.77 22.41
N ASN A 315 -13.84 -18.69 21.84
CA ASN A 315 -13.45 -18.24 20.51
C ASN A 315 -11.99 -17.79 20.45
N ARG A 316 -11.47 -17.17 21.51
CA ARG A 316 -10.04 -16.84 21.60
C ARG A 316 -9.15 -18.07 21.59
N ALA A 317 -9.56 -19.15 22.25
CA ALA A 317 -8.82 -20.41 22.24
C ALA A 317 -8.77 -20.99 20.82
N ILE A 318 -9.91 -21.02 20.12
CA ILE A 318 -10.00 -21.49 18.73
C ILE A 318 -9.10 -20.66 17.81
N VAL A 319 -9.21 -19.32 17.85
CA VAL A 319 -8.42 -18.44 16.99
C VAL A 319 -6.92 -18.58 17.27
N ARG A 320 -6.51 -18.71 18.54
CA ARG A 320 -5.09 -18.90 18.91
C ARG A 320 -4.51 -20.20 18.34
N GLU A 321 -5.29 -21.27 18.30
CA GLU A 321 -4.86 -22.54 17.76
C GLU A 321 -4.76 -22.52 16.23
N LYS A 322 -5.75 -21.90 15.58
CA LYS A 322 -5.97 -22.02 14.15
C LYS A 322 -5.41 -20.88 13.29
N TYR A 323 -5.18 -19.70 13.86
CA TYR A 323 -4.67 -18.54 13.12
C TYR A 323 -3.33 -18.04 13.67
N ARG A 324 -2.31 -18.02 12.79
CA ARG A 324 -0.95 -17.56 13.09
C ARG A 324 -0.39 -16.76 11.94
N GLU A 325 0.22 -15.62 12.25
CA GLU A 325 0.92 -14.78 11.29
C GLU A 325 2.24 -14.30 11.88
N ASN A 326 3.29 -14.29 11.06
CA ASN A 326 4.58 -13.63 11.34
C ASN A 326 4.69 -12.30 10.57
N THR A 327 3.75 -12.04 9.67
CA THR A 327 3.59 -10.76 8.95
C THR A 327 2.21 -10.15 9.25
N ASN A 328 1.87 -9.00 8.65
CA ASN A 328 0.71 -8.21 9.03
C ASN A 328 -0.59 -8.56 8.28
N VAL A 329 -0.84 -9.86 8.02
CA VAL A 329 -1.98 -10.30 7.19
C VAL A 329 -3.31 -9.80 7.75
N PHE A 330 -3.50 -9.83 9.06
CA PHE A 330 -4.72 -9.39 9.72
C PHE A 330 -5.01 -7.91 9.44
N ALA A 331 -3.96 -7.08 9.44
CA ALA A 331 -4.08 -5.66 9.12
C ALA A 331 -4.41 -5.43 7.63
N TYR A 332 -3.74 -6.13 6.72
CA TYR A 332 -3.92 -6.02 5.26
C TYR A 332 -5.28 -6.54 4.79
N THR A 333 -5.81 -7.57 5.45
CA THR A 333 -7.02 -8.27 5.02
C THR A 333 -8.24 -7.87 5.85
N VAL A 334 -8.26 -8.16 7.15
CA VAL A 334 -9.46 -8.03 8.00
C VAL A 334 -9.77 -6.58 8.31
N LEU A 335 -8.81 -5.84 8.87
CA LEU A 335 -9.02 -4.44 9.26
C LEU A 335 -9.22 -3.54 8.03
N THR A 336 -8.43 -3.76 6.98
CA THR A 336 -8.57 -3.00 5.74
C THR A 336 -9.90 -3.31 5.04
N CYS A 337 -10.36 -4.57 5.03
CA CYS A 337 -11.68 -4.92 4.48
C CYS A 337 -12.81 -4.14 5.16
N ALA A 338 -12.76 -4.00 6.49
CA ALA A 338 -13.76 -3.23 7.23
C ALA A 338 -13.82 -1.77 6.75
N LEU A 339 -12.66 -1.12 6.59
CA LEU A 339 -12.62 0.27 6.13
C LEU A 339 -12.97 0.43 4.65
N MET A 340 -12.61 -0.54 3.79
CA MET A 340 -12.92 -0.48 2.34
C MET A 340 -14.42 -0.56 2.03
N HIS A 341 -15.23 -1.13 2.93
CA HIS A 341 -16.69 -1.08 2.84
C HIS A 341 -17.30 0.22 3.40
N SER A 342 -16.50 1.05 4.06
CA SER A 342 -16.86 2.38 4.57
C SER A 342 -15.81 3.43 4.15
N PRO A 343 -15.48 3.53 2.84
CA PRO A 343 -14.36 4.35 2.37
C PRO A 343 -14.64 5.85 2.56
N HIS A 344 -15.93 6.23 2.49
CA HIS A 344 -16.43 7.55 2.85
C HIS A 344 -16.03 7.91 4.27
N ASP A 345 -16.41 7.07 5.25
CA ASP A 345 -16.21 7.35 6.67
C ASP A 345 -14.72 7.55 6.96
N PHE A 346 -13.86 6.74 6.33
CA PHE A 346 -12.42 6.87 6.42
C PHE A 346 -11.89 8.17 5.82
N MET A 347 -12.24 8.50 4.58
CA MET A 347 -11.75 9.71 3.91
C MET A 347 -12.23 10.98 4.63
N VAL A 348 -13.48 11.00 5.08
CA VAL A 348 -14.04 12.09 5.87
C VAL A 348 -13.43 12.15 7.27
N TRP A 349 -13.09 11.02 7.88
CA TRP A 349 -12.31 11.01 9.12
C TRP A 349 -10.93 11.62 8.90
N CYS A 350 -10.21 11.22 7.85
CA CYS A 350 -8.89 11.79 7.52
C CYS A 350 -9.00 13.30 7.30
N TYR A 351 -9.99 13.74 6.52
CA TYR A 351 -10.23 15.16 6.25
C TYR A 351 -10.49 16.00 7.50
N LYS A 352 -11.13 15.43 8.53
CA LYS A 352 -11.41 16.14 9.79
C LYS A 352 -10.22 16.13 10.75
N ASN A 353 -9.46 15.03 10.81
CA ASN A 353 -8.52 14.78 11.90
C ASN A 353 -7.05 15.01 11.54
N ASN A 354 -6.71 15.07 10.24
CA ASN A 354 -5.32 15.14 9.78
C ASN A 354 -4.82 16.53 9.38
N PRO A 355 -5.58 17.40 8.68
CA PRO A 355 -4.97 18.56 8.05
C PRO A 355 -4.32 19.56 9.01
N PHE A 356 -3.22 20.16 8.55
CA PHE A 356 -2.47 21.20 9.26
C PHE A 356 -3.02 22.59 8.86
N GLN A 357 -4.10 23.04 9.50
CA GLN A 357 -4.66 24.41 9.34
C GLN A 357 -5.40 24.69 8.01
N GLU A 358 -5.78 25.95 7.77
CA GLU A 358 -6.84 26.40 6.86
C GLU A 358 -6.69 25.97 5.38
N ASP A 359 -5.48 25.63 4.93
CA ASP A 359 -5.21 25.17 3.55
C ASP A 359 -5.50 23.67 3.31
N LYS A 360 -5.85 22.93 4.37
CA LYS A 360 -6.26 21.52 4.38
C LYS A 360 -5.25 20.53 3.77
N ARG A 361 -3.97 20.92 3.64
CA ARG A 361 -2.90 19.98 3.25
C ARG A 361 -2.69 18.93 4.35
N GLY A 362 -2.29 17.73 3.94
CA GLY A 362 -1.98 16.63 4.87
C GLY A 362 -3.11 15.64 5.16
N ILE A 363 -4.15 15.52 4.32
CA ILE A 363 -5.18 14.48 4.51
C ILE A 363 -4.60 13.06 4.65
N MET A 364 -3.48 12.76 4.00
CA MET A 364 -2.79 11.46 4.08
C MET A 364 -1.90 11.29 5.32
N GLN A 365 -1.57 12.37 6.03
CA GLN A 365 -0.72 12.32 7.21
C GLN A 365 -1.54 11.97 8.45
N PHE A 366 -1.30 10.79 9.03
CA PHE A 366 -1.83 10.48 10.34
C PHE A 366 -1.21 11.42 11.38
N ARG A 367 -2.04 12.25 12.02
CA ARG A 367 -1.58 13.11 13.11
C ARG A 367 -1.48 12.29 14.41
N THR A 368 -0.26 12.13 14.91
CA THR A 368 0.10 11.26 16.04
C THR A 368 -0.25 11.90 17.40
N ILE A 369 -1.54 12.09 17.66
CA ILE A 369 -2.05 12.57 18.95
C ILE A 369 -3.03 11.56 19.57
N PRO A 370 -3.11 11.45 20.92
CA PRO A 370 -3.98 10.48 21.60
C PRO A 370 -5.43 10.46 21.11
N SER A 371 -6.02 11.63 20.82
CA SER A 371 -7.40 11.71 20.32
C SER A 371 -7.60 11.06 18.95
N ASN A 372 -6.61 11.11 18.07
CA ASN A 372 -6.69 10.50 16.75
C ASN A 372 -6.56 8.98 16.83
N PHE A 373 -5.73 8.45 17.73
CA PHE A 373 -5.66 7.00 17.95
C PHE A 373 -7.01 6.45 18.45
N ASN A 374 -7.60 7.12 19.45
CA ASN A 374 -8.90 6.74 19.98
C ASN A 374 -9.99 6.84 18.91
N SER A 375 -10.06 7.96 18.17
CA SER A 375 -11.10 8.14 17.15
C SER A 375 -10.92 7.23 15.94
N PHE A 376 -9.68 6.86 15.59
CA PHE A 376 -9.40 5.89 14.51
C PHE A 376 -9.84 4.47 14.90
N ILE A 377 -9.63 4.06 16.16
CA ILE A 377 -10.11 2.77 16.65
C ILE A 377 -11.64 2.73 16.71
N LEU A 378 -12.29 3.82 17.12
CA LEU A 378 -13.75 3.95 17.06
C LEU A 378 -14.27 3.90 15.63
N LEU A 379 -13.55 4.49 14.67
CA LEU A 379 -13.85 4.35 13.25
C LEU A 379 -13.74 2.89 12.79
N LEU A 380 -12.68 2.17 13.17
CA LEU A 380 -12.52 0.75 12.84
C LEU A 380 -13.69 -0.10 13.38
N ASP A 381 -14.11 0.12 14.63
CA ASP A 381 -15.28 -0.55 15.22
C ASP A 381 -16.58 -0.20 14.48
N HIS A 382 -16.77 1.08 14.14
CA HIS A 382 -17.91 1.54 13.36
C HIS A 382 -17.98 0.85 11.98
N CYS A 383 -16.86 0.85 11.26
CA CYS A 383 -16.76 0.23 9.94
C CYS A 383 -16.91 -1.29 10.02
N LYS A 384 -16.34 -1.95 11.04
CA LYS A 384 -16.52 -3.39 11.29
C LYS A 384 -18.00 -3.78 11.36
N ARG A 385 -18.81 -3.00 12.09
CA ARG A 385 -20.26 -3.30 12.25
C ARG A 385 -21.07 -3.16 10.97
N ARG A 386 -20.56 -2.39 10.01
CA ARG A 386 -21.19 -2.13 8.70
C ARG A 386 -20.62 -3.01 7.58
N CYS A 387 -19.43 -3.57 7.80
CA CYS A 387 -18.78 -4.48 6.87
C CYS A 387 -19.69 -5.71 6.65
N PRO A 388 -20.10 -6.01 5.40
CA PRO A 388 -20.93 -7.16 5.16
C PRO A 388 -20.15 -8.43 5.47
N LYS A 389 -20.84 -9.41 6.07
CA LYS A 389 -20.21 -10.70 6.42
C LYS A 389 -19.56 -11.31 5.18
N PRO A 390 -18.32 -11.83 5.27
CA PRO A 390 -17.71 -12.54 4.16
C PRO A 390 -18.60 -13.73 3.80
N ALA A 391 -19.24 -13.69 2.63
CA ALA A 391 -20.16 -14.73 2.22
C ALA A 391 -19.37 -15.97 1.76
N HIS A 392 -19.64 -17.14 2.35
CA HIS A 392 -19.21 -18.44 1.83
C HIS A 392 -19.80 -18.75 0.43
N GLN A 393 -20.71 -17.90 -0.08
CA GLN A 393 -21.48 -18.09 -1.31
C GLN A 393 -20.73 -17.74 -2.60
N TYR A 394 -19.55 -17.12 -2.55
CA TYR A 394 -18.72 -17.10 -3.75
C TYR A 394 -18.31 -18.55 -4.01
N GLN A 395 -18.86 -19.15 -5.06
CA GLN A 395 -18.24 -20.31 -5.68
C GLN A 395 -16.81 -19.87 -5.99
N LEU A 396 -15.86 -20.30 -5.15
CA LEU A 396 -14.43 -20.13 -5.37
C LEU A 396 -14.05 -21.09 -6.50
N THR A 397 -14.59 -20.87 -7.71
CA THR A 397 -14.20 -21.55 -8.96
C THR A 397 -12.87 -21.03 -9.50
N ASP A 398 -12.14 -20.26 -8.71
CA ASP A 398 -11.22 -19.27 -9.22
C ASP A 398 -9.87 -19.87 -9.64
N VAL A 399 -9.45 -19.46 -10.84
CA VAL A 399 -8.08 -19.44 -11.38
C VAL A 399 -7.06 -18.85 -10.36
N MET A 400 -7.53 -18.15 -9.31
CA MET A 400 -6.77 -17.54 -8.20
C MET A 400 -7.08 -18.12 -6.80
N GLY A 401 -7.56 -19.38 -6.70
CA GLY A 401 -8.01 -20.00 -5.44
C GLY A 401 -7.01 -19.97 -4.28
N SER A 402 -5.70 -19.94 -4.56
CA SER A 402 -4.64 -19.84 -3.56
C SER A 402 -4.00 -18.46 -3.42
N SER A 403 -4.44 -17.44 -4.16
CA SER A 403 -3.77 -16.13 -4.16
C SER A 403 -4.04 -15.32 -2.89
N MET A 404 -2.99 -14.65 -2.39
CA MET A 404 -3.00 -13.69 -1.27
C MET A 404 -2.76 -12.24 -1.72
N ARG A 405 -3.09 -11.91 -2.98
CA ARG A 405 -3.07 -10.54 -3.48
C ARG A 405 -4.12 -9.66 -2.80
N MET A 406 -3.89 -8.34 -2.71
CA MET A 406 -4.74 -7.41 -1.93
C MET A 406 -5.61 -6.50 -2.80
N THR A 407 -5.28 -6.31 -4.08
CA THR A 407 -6.09 -5.61 -5.08
C THR A 407 -6.47 -6.53 -6.23
N PRO A 408 -7.58 -6.29 -6.96
CA PRO A 408 -7.90 -7.02 -8.18
C PRO A 408 -6.77 -6.94 -9.22
N PRO A 409 -6.64 -7.93 -10.14
CA PRO A 409 -5.76 -7.85 -11.31
C PRO A 409 -6.10 -6.63 -12.16
N ILE A 410 -5.10 -5.79 -12.44
CA ILE A 410 -5.27 -4.61 -13.30
C ILE A 410 -4.43 -4.83 -14.56
N THR A 411 -5.07 -5.31 -15.62
CA THR A 411 -4.42 -5.66 -16.89
C THR A 411 -3.70 -4.49 -17.55
N LYS A 412 -4.07 -3.24 -17.26
CA LYS A 412 -3.44 -2.05 -17.85
C LYS A 412 -1.99 -1.80 -17.39
N HIS A 413 -1.56 -2.35 -16.26
CA HIS A 413 -0.28 -1.99 -15.63
C HIS A 413 0.56 -3.17 -15.13
N GLU A 414 -0.02 -4.38 -15.09
CA GLU A 414 0.66 -5.64 -14.74
C GLU A 414 1.36 -6.31 -15.94
#